data_AF-A0A7S2IVC3-F1
#
_entry.id   AF-A0A7S2IVC3-F1
#
_cell.length_a   1.000
_cell.length_b   1.000
_cell.length_c   1.000
_cell.angle_alpha   90.00
_cell.angle_beta   90.00
_cell.angle_gamma   90.00
#
_symmetry.space_group_name_H-M   'P 1'
#
loop_
_entity.id
_entity.type
_entity.pdbx_description
1 polymer ?
#
loop_
_entity_poly.entity_id
_entity_poly.type
_entity_poly.pdbx_seq_one_letter_code
_entity_poly.pdbx_strand_id
1 'polypeptide(L)'
;GSPALGGFYIVTDGETHPHPDGYLNFWDTIDEASVAMGFASIKSKFHLPLWLLWPIAYLCEMIGWLTGTTLKLNVFNVKVLTMHRWFKIDKAVAHLKFRPIISYTDGWADTLAWFRANWLPEFDTNAGLLGLEKGTDAKIATQAAGTKANPTHSKED
;
A
#
# COMPACT_ATOMS: atom_id res chain seq x y z
N GLY A 1 33.43 -1.57 -15.80
CA GLY A 1 31.99 -1.85 -15.72
C GLY A 1 31.29 -0.69 -15.06
N SER A 2 30.01 -0.44 -15.39
CA SER A 2 29.25 0.64 -14.73
C SER A 2 29.03 0.31 -13.25
N PRO A 3 29.28 1.25 -12.30
CA PRO A 3 28.97 1.07 -10.88
C PRO A 3 27.49 0.78 -10.61
N ALA A 4 26.61 1.15 -11.55
CA ALA A 4 25.17 0.94 -11.43
C ALA A 4 24.76 -0.53 -11.68
N LEU A 5 25.54 -1.28 -12.46
CA LEU A 5 25.14 -2.58 -13.01
C LEU A 5 25.02 -3.66 -11.92
N GLY A 6 23.85 -4.32 -11.85
CA GLY A 6 23.60 -5.43 -10.92
C GLY A 6 23.42 -5.03 -9.45
N GLY A 7 23.37 -3.74 -9.14
CA GLY A 7 23.16 -3.25 -7.78
C GLY A 7 21.70 -3.34 -7.32
N PHE A 8 21.50 -3.64 -6.04
CA PHE A 8 20.21 -3.44 -5.38
C PHE A 8 20.11 -1.99 -4.87
N TYR A 9 19.10 -1.29 -5.36
CA TYR A 9 18.83 0.12 -5.03
C TYR A 9 17.47 0.24 -4.37
N ILE A 10 17.40 1.09 -3.35
CA ILE A 10 16.16 1.48 -2.71
C ILE A 10 15.96 2.97 -3.00
N VAL A 11 14.73 3.32 -3.38
CA VAL A 11 14.30 4.68 -3.68
C VAL A 11 13.12 5.00 -2.76
N THR A 12 13.29 6.00 -1.93
CA THR A 12 12.30 6.53 -0.98
C THR A 12 12.51 8.04 -0.83
N ASP A 13 11.66 8.71 -0.04
CA ASP A 13 11.74 10.15 0.19
C ASP A 13 12.95 10.59 1.03
N GLY A 14 13.78 9.65 1.50
CA GLY A 14 15.10 9.93 2.08
C GLY A 14 15.07 10.95 3.23
N GLU A 15 15.92 11.97 3.13
CA GLU A 15 16.02 13.08 4.10
C GLU A 15 14.82 14.05 4.05
N THR A 16 13.91 13.92 3.08
CA THR A 16 12.72 14.78 3.00
C THR A 16 11.57 14.32 3.89
N HIS A 17 11.75 13.19 4.59
CA HIS A 17 10.84 12.80 5.65
C HIS A 17 10.89 13.78 6.82
N PRO A 18 9.80 13.91 7.60
CA PRO A 18 9.79 14.70 8.83
C PRO A 18 10.84 14.24 9.85
N HIS A 19 11.22 12.96 9.84
CA HIS A 19 12.28 12.42 10.68
C HIS A 19 13.61 12.35 9.90
N PRO A 20 14.71 12.87 10.46
CA PRO A 20 16.02 12.90 9.78
C PRO A 20 16.60 11.50 9.52
N ASP A 21 16.16 10.50 10.29
CA ASP A 21 16.54 9.09 10.09
C ASP A 21 15.81 8.43 8.89
N GLY A 22 14.99 9.18 8.15
CA GLY A 22 14.36 8.74 6.91
C GLY A 22 13.21 7.76 7.09
N TYR A 23 12.39 7.95 8.13
CA TYR A 23 11.22 7.12 8.42
C TYR A 23 9.95 7.93 8.67
N LEU A 24 8.82 7.23 8.65
CA LEU A 24 7.50 7.72 9.03
C LEU A 24 6.89 6.80 10.06
N ASN A 25 6.10 7.37 10.97
CA ASN A 25 5.22 6.57 11.78
C ASN A 25 4.00 6.17 10.96
N PHE A 26 3.90 4.89 10.65
CA PHE A 26 2.82 4.31 9.85
C PHE A 26 1.42 4.67 10.39
N TRP A 27 1.20 4.57 11.70
CA TRP A 27 -0.12 4.82 12.28
C TRP A 27 -0.47 6.31 12.28
N ASP A 28 0.52 7.19 12.38
CA ASP A 28 0.31 8.65 12.29
C ASP A 28 -0.09 9.04 10.87
N THR A 29 0.65 8.55 9.86
CA THR A 29 0.37 8.81 8.44
C THR A 29 -1.00 8.29 8.01
N ILE A 30 -1.39 7.09 8.45
CA ILE A 30 -2.68 6.50 8.09
C ILE A 30 -3.84 7.20 8.82
N ASP A 31 -3.63 7.64 10.06
CA ASP A 31 -4.61 8.44 10.81
C ASP A 31 -4.83 9.81 10.14
N GLU A 32 -3.76 10.47 9.69
CA GLU A 32 -3.81 11.73 8.93
C GLU A 32 -4.65 11.57 7.66
N ALA A 33 -4.40 10.52 6.87
CA ALA A 33 -5.22 10.25 5.69
C ALA A 33 -6.69 10.00 6.02
N SER A 34 -6.97 9.24 7.09
CA SER A 34 -8.33 8.96 7.56
C SER A 34 -9.07 10.26 7.87
N VAL A 35 -8.45 11.14 8.67
CA VAL A 35 -9.04 12.43 9.07
C VAL A 35 -9.18 13.36 7.88
N ALA A 36 -8.20 13.42 6.98
CA ALA A 36 -8.25 14.26 5.78
C ALA A 36 -9.40 13.89 4.82
N MET A 37 -9.78 12.60 4.77
CA MET A 37 -10.94 12.13 4.03
C MET A 37 -12.28 12.35 4.77
N GLY A 38 -12.25 12.84 6.01
CA GLY A 38 -13.45 13.06 6.83
C GLY A 38 -13.91 11.82 7.62
N PHE A 39 -13.09 10.77 7.70
CA PHE A 39 -13.38 9.62 8.56
C PHE A 39 -12.95 9.88 10.00
N ALA A 40 -13.46 9.06 10.93
CA ALA A 40 -13.00 9.10 12.32
C ALA A 40 -11.51 8.77 12.42
N SER A 41 -10.84 9.38 13.39
CA SER A 41 -9.46 9.04 13.73
C SER A 41 -9.35 7.55 14.07
N ILE A 42 -8.31 6.92 13.55
CA ILE A 42 -8.01 5.50 13.81
C ILE A 42 -7.44 5.37 15.23
N LYS A 43 -6.71 6.39 15.71
CA LYS A 43 -6.15 6.42 17.06
C LYS A 43 -7.21 6.52 18.16
N SER A 44 -8.43 6.96 17.83
CA SER A 44 -9.54 6.94 18.78
C SER A 44 -10.10 5.54 19.03
N LYS A 45 -9.66 4.52 18.26
CA LYS A 45 -10.08 3.13 18.43
C LYS A 45 -9.22 2.43 19.50
N PHE A 46 -9.77 1.35 20.05
CA PHE A 46 -9.08 0.56 21.07
C PHE A 46 -7.84 -0.14 20.48
N HIS A 47 -6.71 0.02 21.17
CA HIS A 47 -5.44 -0.58 20.77
C HIS A 47 -5.41 -2.04 21.22
N LEU A 48 -5.37 -2.96 20.26
CA LEU A 48 -5.29 -4.39 20.54
C LEU A 48 -3.83 -4.80 20.80
N PRO A 49 -3.55 -5.53 21.89
CA PRO A 49 -2.19 -5.97 22.18
C PRO A 49 -1.75 -7.07 21.21
N LEU A 50 -0.48 -7.03 20.79
CA LEU A 50 0.04 -7.95 19.78
C LEU A 50 -0.08 -9.42 20.16
N TRP A 51 0.13 -9.75 21.44
CA TRP A 51 0.03 -11.14 21.92
C TRP A 51 -1.36 -11.74 21.68
N LEU A 52 -2.42 -10.92 21.62
CA LEU A 52 -3.78 -11.36 21.31
C LEU A 52 -4.01 -11.48 19.80
N LEU A 53 -3.40 -10.59 19.00
CA LEU A 53 -3.52 -10.61 17.55
C LEU A 53 -2.91 -11.86 16.92
N TRP A 54 -1.79 -12.36 17.46
CA TRP A 54 -1.11 -13.54 16.90
C TRP A 54 -1.97 -14.82 16.91
N PRO A 55 -2.55 -15.27 18.04
CA PRO A 55 -3.46 -16.42 18.06
C PRO A 55 -4.68 -16.25 17.16
N ILE A 56 -5.28 -15.06 17.13
CA ILE A 56 -6.45 -14.78 16.28
C ILE A 56 -6.06 -14.87 14.80
N ALA A 57 -4.88 -14.36 14.42
CA ALA A 57 -4.40 -14.45 13.04
C ALA A 57 -4.20 -15.91 12.60
N TYR A 58 -3.64 -16.78 13.44
CA TYR A 58 -3.54 -18.22 13.15
C TYR A 58 -4.92 -18.89 13.02
N LEU A 59 -5.87 -18.52 13.88
CA LEU A 59 -7.25 -19.01 13.78
C LEU A 59 -7.89 -18.58 12.45
N CYS A 60 -7.69 -17.32 12.05
CA CYS A 60 -8.17 -16.81 10.77
C CYS A 60 -7.53 -17.52 9.57
N GLU A 61 -6.24 -17.83 9.62
CA GLU A 61 -5.59 -18.62 8.56
C GLU A 61 -6.14 -20.04 8.47
N MET A 62 -6.38 -20.69 9.62
CA MET A 62 -7.00 -22.01 9.64
C MET A 62 -8.41 -21.98 9.04
N ILE A 63 -9.24 -21.01 9.44
CA ILE A 63 -10.58 -20.80 8.86
C ILE A 63 -10.47 -20.52 7.36
N GLY A 64 -9.55 -19.65 6.96
CA GLY A 64 -9.31 -19.32 5.55
C GLY A 64 -8.92 -20.54 4.72
N TRP A 65 -8.03 -21.39 5.27
CA TRP A 65 -7.66 -22.65 4.64
C TRP A 65 -8.85 -23.61 4.49
N LEU A 66 -9.69 -23.74 5.52
CA LEU A 66 -10.91 -24.56 5.49
C LEU A 66 -11.96 -24.05 4.48
N THR A 67 -12.06 -22.74 4.33
CA THR A 67 -13.09 -22.08 3.50
C THR A 67 -12.60 -21.70 2.10
N GLY A 68 -11.30 -21.90 1.82
CA GLY A 68 -10.67 -21.49 0.56
C GLY A 68 -10.62 -19.97 0.36
N THR A 69 -10.77 -19.16 1.42
CA THR A 69 -10.74 -17.70 1.34
C THR A 69 -9.61 -17.09 2.17
N THR A 70 -9.20 -15.88 1.83
CA THR A 70 -8.21 -15.12 2.60
C THR A 70 -8.92 -14.07 3.45
N LEU A 71 -8.83 -14.24 4.77
CA LEU A 71 -9.38 -13.26 5.69
C LEU A 71 -8.48 -12.03 5.77
N LYS A 72 -9.10 -10.86 5.99
CA LYS A 72 -8.40 -9.57 6.14
C LYS A 72 -7.41 -9.57 7.30
N LEU A 73 -7.67 -10.34 8.34
CA LEU A 73 -6.71 -10.61 9.41
C LEU A 73 -6.04 -11.96 9.15
N ASN A 74 -4.72 -11.95 9.06
CA ASN A 74 -3.88 -13.13 8.86
C ASN A 74 -2.47 -12.85 9.41
N VAL A 75 -1.61 -13.87 9.46
CA VAL A 75 -0.31 -13.77 10.11
C VAL A 75 0.61 -12.81 9.36
N PHE A 76 0.53 -12.83 8.02
CA PHE A 76 1.26 -11.91 7.17
C PHE A 76 0.91 -10.44 7.46
N ASN A 77 -0.38 -10.11 7.57
CA ASN A 77 -0.84 -8.75 7.86
C ASN A 77 -0.42 -8.29 9.24
N VAL A 78 -0.50 -9.14 10.27
CA VAL A 78 0.02 -8.81 11.61
C VAL A 78 1.51 -8.50 11.51
N LYS A 79 2.31 -9.38 10.88
CA LYS A 79 3.75 -9.19 10.72
C LYS A 79 4.10 -7.89 9.99
N VAL A 80 3.39 -7.56 8.91
CA VAL A 80 3.65 -6.38 8.07
C VAL A 80 3.23 -5.08 8.76
N LEU A 81 2.14 -5.10 9.53
CA LEU A 81 1.66 -3.93 10.26
C LEU A 81 2.51 -3.63 11.51
N THR A 82 3.15 -4.65 12.08
CA THR A 82 3.98 -4.48 13.30
C THR A 82 5.47 -4.36 13.01
N MET A 83 5.92 -4.61 11.78
CA MET A 83 7.35 -4.48 11.46
C MET A 83 7.75 -3.02 11.30
N HIS A 84 8.87 -2.66 11.91
CA HIS A 84 9.54 -1.40 11.62
C HIS A 84 10.50 -1.58 10.45
N ARG A 85 10.32 -0.78 9.40
CA ARG A 85 11.12 -0.84 8.16
C ARG A 85 11.90 0.45 7.98
N TRP A 86 13.22 0.34 7.92
CA TRP A 86 14.14 1.42 7.56
C TRP A 86 14.83 1.13 6.24
N PHE A 87 14.93 2.14 5.40
CA PHE A 87 15.50 2.03 4.07
C PHE A 87 16.63 3.05 3.90
N LYS A 88 17.81 2.57 3.49
CA LYS A 88 18.94 3.44 3.15
C LYS A 88 19.03 3.64 1.65
N ILE A 89 19.10 4.91 1.23
CA ILE A 89 19.14 5.30 -0.19
C ILE A 89 20.56 5.63 -0.69
N ASP A 90 21.59 5.41 0.14
CA ASP A 90 22.99 5.81 -0.13
C ASP A 90 23.50 5.35 -1.50
N LYS A 91 23.19 4.10 -1.87
CA LYS A 91 23.59 3.54 -3.17
C LYS A 91 22.91 4.26 -4.35
N ALA A 92 21.63 4.58 -4.22
CA ALA A 92 20.89 5.27 -5.27
C ALA A 92 21.39 6.71 -5.44
N VAL A 93 21.67 7.39 -4.32
CA VAL A 93 22.27 8.73 -4.33
C VAL A 93 23.65 8.71 -4.99
N ALA A 94 24.52 7.78 -4.58
CA ALA A 94 25.90 7.73 -5.05
C ALA A 94 26.00 7.35 -6.54
N HIS A 95 25.32 6.27 -6.94
CA HIS A 95 25.47 5.67 -8.27
C HIS A 95 24.52 6.29 -9.30
N LEU A 96 23.28 6.59 -8.91
CA LEU A 96 22.24 7.07 -9.83
C LEU A 96 22.02 8.58 -9.75
N LYS A 97 22.71 9.27 -8.83
CA LYS A 97 22.49 10.70 -8.53
C LYS A 97 21.03 11.00 -8.17
N PHE A 98 20.36 10.02 -7.56
CA PHE A 98 18.97 10.14 -7.15
C PHE A 98 18.82 11.19 -6.05
N ARG A 99 17.80 12.05 -6.20
CA ARG A 99 17.32 12.99 -5.18
C ARG A 99 15.79 13.12 -5.28
N PRO A 100 15.04 13.07 -4.17
CA PRO A 100 13.63 13.41 -4.17
C PRO A 100 13.44 14.85 -4.65
N ILE A 101 12.52 15.07 -5.59
CA ILE A 101 12.23 16.40 -6.15
C ILE A 101 11.20 17.13 -5.29
N ILE A 102 10.21 16.39 -4.79
CA ILE A 102 9.13 16.88 -3.93
C ILE A 102 9.36 16.31 -2.54
N SER A 103 9.14 17.12 -1.51
CA SER A 103 9.25 16.64 -0.13
C SER A 103 8.12 15.67 0.20
N TYR A 104 8.33 14.78 1.16
CA TYR A 104 7.26 13.89 1.62
C TYR A 104 6.00 14.67 2.04
N THR A 105 6.16 15.75 2.81
CA THR A 105 5.05 16.58 3.31
C THR A 105 4.22 17.20 2.20
N ASP A 106 4.87 17.74 1.16
CA ASP A 106 4.17 18.36 0.04
C ASP A 106 3.47 17.30 -0.81
N GLY A 107 4.19 16.22 -1.14
CA GLY A 107 3.66 15.13 -1.95
C GLY A 107 2.50 14.40 -1.25
N TRP A 108 2.55 14.26 0.07
CA TRP A 108 1.47 13.67 0.85
C TRP A 108 0.24 14.57 0.88
N ALA A 109 0.40 15.87 1.11
CA ALA A 109 -0.70 16.83 1.05
C ALA A 109 -1.39 16.83 -0.32
N ASP A 110 -0.61 16.84 -1.41
CA ASP A 110 -1.13 16.75 -2.78
C ASP A 110 -1.88 15.44 -3.02
N THR A 111 -1.34 14.33 -2.50
CA THR A 111 -1.98 13.02 -2.57
C THR A 111 -3.33 13.03 -1.87
N LEU A 112 -3.41 13.57 -0.64
CA LEU A 112 -4.67 13.68 0.10
C LEU A 112 -5.68 14.58 -0.63
N ALA A 113 -5.24 15.70 -1.19
CA ALA A 113 -6.10 16.57 -1.99
C ALA A 113 -6.68 15.83 -3.20
N TRP A 114 -5.84 15.06 -3.91
CA TRP A 114 -6.28 14.25 -5.05
C TRP A 114 -7.28 13.17 -4.64
N PHE A 115 -7.01 12.41 -3.57
CA PHE A 115 -7.91 11.35 -3.09
C PHE A 115 -9.27 11.91 -2.69
N ARG A 116 -9.29 13.07 -2.03
CA ARG A 116 -10.54 13.74 -1.66
C ARG A 116 -11.36 14.20 -2.87
N ALA A 117 -10.69 14.67 -3.93
CA ALA A 117 -11.38 15.19 -5.11
C ALA A 117 -11.82 14.09 -6.08
N ASN A 118 -11.08 12.99 -6.19
CA ASN A 118 -11.28 11.99 -7.25
C ASN A 118 -11.75 10.64 -6.73
N TRP A 119 -11.19 10.15 -5.63
CA TRP A 119 -11.52 8.81 -5.13
C TRP A 119 -12.69 8.82 -4.14
N LEU A 120 -12.68 9.77 -3.19
CA LEU A 120 -13.69 9.86 -2.14
C LEU A 120 -15.14 9.99 -2.68
N PRO A 121 -15.42 10.74 -3.76
CA PRO A 121 -16.78 10.81 -4.31
C PRO A 121 -17.31 9.48 -4.86
N GLU A 122 -16.42 8.60 -5.31
CA GLU A 122 -16.77 7.27 -5.82
C GLU A 122 -16.75 6.18 -4.73
N PHE A 123 -16.36 6.53 -3.50
CA PHE A 123 -16.23 5.57 -2.41
C PHE A 123 -17.60 5.14 -1.87
N ASP A 124 -17.94 3.87 -2.09
CA ASP A 124 -19.16 3.26 -1.55
C ASP A 124 -18.97 2.87 -0.07
N THR A 125 -19.59 3.64 0.83
CA THR A 125 -19.59 3.35 2.27
C THR A 125 -20.35 2.07 2.64
N ASN A 126 -21.20 1.56 1.73
CA ASN A 126 -22.00 0.35 1.93
C ASN A 126 -21.36 -0.90 1.32
N ALA A 127 -20.15 -0.80 0.78
CA ALA A 127 -19.34 -1.93 0.33
C ALA A 127 -18.82 -2.74 1.55
N GLY A 128 -19.75 -3.41 2.24
CA GLY A 128 -19.46 -4.32 3.35
C GLY A 128 -18.82 -5.63 2.86
N LEU A 129 -18.93 -6.69 3.67
CA LEU A 129 -18.28 -7.99 3.45
C LEU A 129 -18.61 -8.63 2.07
N LEU A 130 -19.74 -8.26 1.46
CA LEU A 130 -20.21 -8.73 0.15
C LEU A 130 -19.98 -7.72 -1.00
N GLY A 131 -19.52 -6.50 -0.72
CA GLY A 131 -19.33 -5.44 -1.72
C GLY A 131 -18.03 -5.54 -2.53
N LEU A 132 -17.10 -6.40 -2.09
CA LEU A 132 -15.79 -6.62 -2.72
C LEU A 132 -15.89 -7.35 -4.06
N GLU A 133 -16.99 -8.07 -4.30
CA GLU A 133 -17.22 -8.80 -5.55
C GLU A 133 -17.35 -7.84 -6.74
N LYS A 134 -18.09 -6.73 -6.59
CA LYS A 134 -18.28 -5.74 -7.67
C LYS A 134 -16.98 -5.09 -8.14
N GLY A 135 -16.08 -4.76 -7.21
CA GLY A 135 -14.77 -4.18 -7.54
C GLY A 135 -13.81 -5.20 -8.18
N THR A 136 -13.97 -6.48 -7.84
CA THR A 136 -13.18 -7.58 -8.42
C THR A 136 -13.69 -7.92 -9.81
N ASP A 137 -15.01 -8.00 -10.01
CA ASP A 137 -15.65 -8.22 -11.29
C ASP A 137 -15.34 -7.09 -12.29
N ALA A 138 -15.32 -5.83 -11.82
CA ALA A 138 -14.91 -4.68 -12.65
C ALA A 138 -13.44 -4.78 -13.10
N LYS A 139 -12.54 -5.25 -12.21
CA LYS A 139 -11.13 -5.48 -12.54
C LYS A 139 -10.94 -6.64 -13.52
N ILE A 140 -11.64 -7.75 -13.31
CA ILE A 140 -11.64 -8.91 -14.21
C ILE A 140 -12.19 -8.51 -15.58
N ALA A 141 -13.29 -7.76 -15.64
CA ALA A 141 -13.88 -7.28 -16.89
C ALA A 141 -12.94 -6.34 -17.66
N THR A 142 -12.26 -5.43 -16.95
CA THR A 142 -11.26 -4.53 -17.55
C THR A 142 -10.05 -5.29 -18.08
N GLN A 143 -9.55 -6.29 -17.34
CA GLN A 143 -8.45 -7.15 -17.79
C GLN A 143 -8.87 -8.02 -19.00
N ALA A 144 -10.08 -8.60 -18.98
CA ALA A 144 -10.62 -9.38 -20.08
C ALA A 144 -10.88 -8.54 -21.34
N ALA A 145 -11.27 -7.26 -21.19
CA ALA A 145 -11.39 -6.32 -22.30
C ALA A 145 -10.03 -5.96 -22.91
N GLY A 146 -9.00 -5.77 -22.07
CA GLY A 146 -7.62 -5.51 -22.51
C GLY A 146 -7.00 -6.67 -23.30
N THR A 147 -7.30 -7.93 -22.94
CA THR A 147 -6.81 -9.11 -23.67
C THR A 147 -7.41 -9.24 -25.08
N LYS A 148 -8.66 -8.80 -25.29
CA LYS A 148 -9.30 -8.81 -26.62
C LYS A 148 -8.78 -7.72 -27.58
N ALA A 149 -8.11 -6.70 -27.05
CA ALA A 149 -7.59 -5.57 -27.82
C ALA A 149 -6.18 -5.80 -28.40
N ASN A 150 -5.55 -6.95 -28.15
CA ASN A 150 -4.25 -7.29 -28.74
C ASN A 150 -4.43 -8.33 -29.85
N PRO A 151 -4.75 -7.92 -31.11
CA PRO A 151 -4.72 -8.85 -32.22
C PRO A 151 -3.28 -9.31 -32.41
N THR A 152 -3.13 -10.63 -32.33
CA THR A 152 -1.94 -11.41 -32.66
C THR A 152 -1.13 -10.76 -33.78
N HIS A 153 0.13 -10.43 -33.48
CA HIS A 153 1.16 -10.25 -34.50
C HIS A 153 1.11 -11.47 -35.42
N SER A 154 0.72 -11.23 -36.66
CA SER A 154 0.88 -12.16 -37.78
C SER A 154 2.32 -12.66 -37.76
N LYS A 155 2.51 -13.98 -37.62
CA LYS A 155 3.76 -14.61 -38.02
C LYS A 155 3.77 -14.52 -39.54
N GLU A 156 4.51 -13.57 -40.08
CA GLU A 156 4.94 -13.62 -41.47
C GLU A 156 6.14 -14.58 -41.55
N ASP A 157 6.04 -15.50 -42.50
CA ASP A 157 7.04 -16.49 -42.90
C ASP A 157 8.32 -15.85 -43.46
#